data_AF-A0A960V7N1-F1
#
_entry.id   AF-A0A960V7N1-F1
#
_cell.length_a   1.000
_cell.length_b   1.000
_cell.length_c   1.000
_cell.angle_alpha   90.00
_cell.angle_beta   90.00
_cell.angle_gamma   90.00
#
_symmetry.space_group_name_H-M   'P 1'
#
loop_
_entity.id
_entity.type
_entity.pdbx_description
1 polymer ?
#
loop_
_entity_poly.entity_id
_entity_poly.type
_entity_poly.pdbx_seq_one_letter_code
_entity_poly.pdbx_strand_id
1 'polypeptide(L)'
;EKYRKELEKYKEIKEEVNQRDEFEKQLIEIKQEKTRVEKDLSVKRGFTGLVLLGPLLKIIDNTEENPPSNEQWQSNTIQHMLKKNFEKCLCDAEIDARVKKIFDNKILELEPSRASKLKRFVEKFLISSNPEAKLIELNNAFENLAKITQDIDNVETSIKSMSEKIQKNENIGQLVKEYEEKYEEAIRDIERYENDKKTLVDELEKRIEQKKKLEKKIETSVTDKNLEIASHRKDICEKIRNATESSITNYYEIKKPELEKHITHIFQRLTNNPELYEGLEIEDNFEMRVLRKDGTKLPTYTYSPSAGASQIVATSMIGGLNKFTTRQAPILIDTPLGRLDPIHRQNLIDYYSQIGKQVIILYQPSELDVDDIEIIKNNLASEWQIESVPGSPDISKITRERNYL
;
A
#
# COMPACT_ATOMS: atom_id res chain seq x y z
N GLU A 1 -2.63 64.12 21.65
CA GLU A 1 -2.07 64.24 20.29
C GLU A 1 -1.02 63.18 19.97
N LYS A 2 0.04 63.01 20.80
CA LYS A 2 1.08 61.97 20.65
C LYS A 2 0.53 60.54 20.50
N TYR A 3 -0.37 60.12 21.39
CA TYR A 3 -1.03 58.80 21.32
C TYR A 3 -1.92 58.60 20.09
N ARG A 4 -2.48 59.67 19.52
CA ARG A 4 -3.33 59.59 18.32
C ARG A 4 -2.50 59.32 17.07
N LYS A 5 -1.33 59.98 16.98
CA LYS A 5 -0.31 59.75 15.93
C LYS A 5 0.32 58.36 16.03
N GLU A 6 0.53 57.83 17.23
CA GLU A 6 0.98 56.44 17.40
C GLU A 6 -0.10 55.44 16.96
N LEU A 7 -1.37 55.68 17.31
CA LEU A 7 -2.49 54.83 16.87
C LEU A 7 -2.73 54.84 15.36
N GLU A 8 -2.52 55.99 14.69
CA GLU A 8 -2.55 56.09 13.22
C GLU A 8 -1.42 55.29 12.58
N LYS A 9 -0.18 55.39 13.10
CA LYS A 9 0.95 54.56 12.64
C LYS A 9 0.69 53.06 12.78
N TYR A 10 0.08 52.62 13.89
CA TYR A 10 -0.29 51.21 14.06
C TYR A 10 -1.37 50.74 13.07
N LYS A 11 -2.29 51.62 12.66
CA LYS A 11 -3.30 51.29 11.64
C LYS A 11 -2.68 51.18 10.25
N GLU A 12 -1.82 52.10 9.87
CA GLU A 12 -1.08 52.07 8.60
C GLU A 12 -0.23 50.79 8.49
N ILE A 13 0.50 50.42 9.55
CA ILE A 13 1.30 49.18 9.57
C ILE A 13 0.40 47.95 9.46
N LYS A 14 -0.75 47.93 10.12
CA LYS A 14 -1.70 46.82 10.02
C LYS A 14 -2.25 46.68 8.59
N GLU A 15 -2.49 47.79 7.91
CA GLU A 15 -2.91 47.80 6.51
C GLU A 15 -1.80 47.29 5.59
N GLU A 16 -0.54 47.70 5.82
CA GLU A 16 0.62 47.21 5.06
C GLU A 16 0.87 45.70 5.27
N VAL A 17 0.71 45.18 6.49
CA VAL A 17 0.82 43.74 6.78
C VAL A 17 -0.30 42.97 6.09
N ASN A 18 -1.56 43.43 6.19
CA ASN A 18 -2.68 42.77 5.53
C ASN A 18 -2.52 42.74 4.01
N GLN A 19 -1.99 43.80 3.40
CA GLN A 19 -1.72 43.84 1.97
C GLN A 19 -0.58 42.90 1.58
N ARG A 20 0.47 42.77 2.41
CA ARG A 20 1.54 41.79 2.19
C ARG A 20 0.99 40.36 2.22
N ASP A 21 0.17 40.04 3.21
CA ASP A 21 -0.45 38.71 3.34
C ASP A 21 -1.35 38.38 2.13
N GLU A 22 -2.00 39.39 1.55
CA GLU A 22 -2.79 39.23 0.32
C GLU A 22 -1.90 38.94 -0.89
N PHE A 23 -0.76 39.64 -1.03
CA PHE A 23 0.21 39.35 -2.08
C PHE A 23 0.86 37.96 -1.92
N GLU A 24 1.10 37.51 -0.69
CA GLU A 24 1.60 36.15 -0.42
C GLU A 24 0.60 35.07 -0.86
N LYS A 25 -0.70 35.28 -0.62
CA LYS A 25 -1.75 34.38 -1.13
C LYS A 25 -1.80 34.37 -2.65
N GLN A 26 -1.78 35.54 -3.28
CA GLN A 26 -1.74 35.65 -4.75
C GLN A 26 -0.51 34.94 -5.33
N LEU A 27 0.66 35.07 -4.70
CA LEU A 27 1.88 34.40 -5.13
C LEU A 27 1.73 32.87 -5.11
N ILE A 28 1.07 32.32 -4.09
CA ILE A 28 0.80 30.88 -3.99
C ILE A 28 -0.10 30.42 -5.15
N GLU A 29 -1.18 31.17 -5.43
CA GLU A 29 -2.10 30.84 -6.52
C GLU A 29 -1.41 30.87 -7.90
N ILE A 30 -0.59 31.90 -8.16
CA ILE A 30 0.16 32.04 -9.42
C ILE A 30 1.21 30.93 -9.55
N LYS A 31 1.89 30.55 -8.45
CA LYS A 31 2.85 29.43 -8.45
C LYS A 31 2.18 28.09 -8.74
N GLN A 32 0.97 27.86 -8.24
CA GLN A 32 0.17 26.68 -8.57
C GLN A 32 -0.24 26.65 -10.05
N GLU A 33 -0.63 27.80 -10.60
CA GLU A 33 -0.95 27.94 -12.03
C GLU A 33 0.28 27.64 -12.90
N LYS A 34 1.46 28.14 -12.51
CA LYS A 34 2.73 27.84 -13.18
C LYS A 34 2.99 26.33 -13.26
N THR A 35 2.87 25.62 -12.13
CA THR A 35 3.08 24.15 -12.11
C THR A 35 2.11 23.42 -13.04
N ARG A 36 0.85 23.90 -13.13
CA ARG A 36 -0.15 23.33 -14.04
C ARG A 36 0.24 23.54 -15.50
N VAL A 37 0.71 24.74 -15.86
CA VAL A 37 1.17 25.06 -17.23
C VAL A 37 2.44 24.27 -17.59
N GLU A 38 3.39 24.13 -16.68
CA GLU A 38 4.60 23.33 -16.88
C GLU A 38 4.28 21.85 -17.14
N LYS A 39 3.28 21.30 -16.44
CA LYS A 39 2.81 19.93 -16.67
C LYS A 39 2.17 19.77 -18.05
N ASP A 40 1.35 20.73 -18.48
CA ASP A 40 0.78 20.75 -19.84
C ASP A 40 1.88 20.83 -20.91
N LEU A 41 2.90 21.66 -20.67
CA LEU A 41 4.06 21.80 -21.56
C LEU A 41 4.85 20.49 -21.66
N SER A 42 5.00 19.76 -20.55
CA SER A 42 5.64 18.43 -20.53
C SER A 42 4.92 17.42 -21.42
N VAL A 43 3.59 17.42 -21.42
CA VAL A 43 2.79 16.56 -22.33
C VAL A 43 3.00 16.98 -23.78
N LYS A 44 3.00 18.30 -24.06
CA LYS A 44 3.19 18.84 -25.41
C LYS A 44 4.60 18.60 -25.96
N ARG A 45 5.62 18.43 -25.11
CA ARG A 45 6.98 18.02 -25.55
C ARG A 45 6.96 16.71 -26.34
N GLY A 46 6.01 15.81 -26.10
CA GLY A 46 5.88 14.55 -26.83
C GLY A 46 5.70 14.70 -28.35
N PHE A 47 5.21 15.85 -28.82
CA PHE A 47 5.00 16.12 -30.25
C PHE A 47 6.05 17.09 -30.84
N THR A 48 7.11 17.45 -30.10
CA THR A 48 8.14 18.36 -30.62
C THR A 48 8.86 17.81 -31.84
N GLY A 49 9.09 16.49 -31.90
CA GLY A 49 9.63 15.84 -33.11
C GLY A 49 8.74 16.03 -34.33
N LEU A 50 7.41 15.97 -34.16
CA LEU A 50 6.45 16.23 -35.23
C LEU A 50 6.51 17.68 -35.70
N VAL A 51 6.57 18.63 -34.76
CA VAL A 51 6.67 20.06 -35.06
C VAL A 51 7.96 20.40 -35.81
N LEU A 52 9.10 19.82 -35.40
CA LEU A 52 10.39 20.02 -36.05
C LEU A 52 10.43 19.44 -37.48
N LEU A 53 9.75 18.31 -37.71
CA LEU A 53 9.67 17.68 -39.02
C LEU A 53 8.65 18.33 -39.95
N GLY A 54 7.67 19.06 -39.40
CA GLY A 54 6.58 19.69 -40.17
C GLY A 54 7.06 20.48 -41.40
N PRO A 55 8.02 21.41 -41.28
CA PRO A 55 8.56 22.15 -42.43
C PRO A 55 9.21 21.25 -43.49
N LEU A 56 9.93 20.20 -43.09
CA LEU A 56 10.57 19.25 -44.01
C LEU A 56 9.54 18.39 -44.74
N LEU A 57 8.50 17.95 -44.03
CA LEU A 57 7.38 17.22 -44.60
C LEU A 57 6.63 18.09 -45.61
N LYS A 58 6.43 19.38 -45.31
CA LYS A 58 5.80 20.34 -46.23
C LYS A 58 6.63 20.57 -47.50
N ILE A 59 7.96 20.50 -47.42
CA ILE A 59 8.82 20.52 -48.61
C ILE A 59 8.53 19.29 -49.48
N ILE A 60 8.47 18.08 -48.91
CA ILE A 60 8.16 16.85 -49.65
C ILE A 60 6.75 16.90 -50.26
N ASP A 61 5.77 17.40 -49.51
CA ASP A 61 4.39 17.59 -49.96
C ASP A 61 4.32 18.51 -51.20
N ASN A 62 5.06 19.62 -51.14
CA ASN A 62 5.15 20.60 -52.21
C ASN A 62 6.10 20.22 -53.35
N THR A 63 6.93 19.17 -53.20
CA THR A 63 7.73 18.71 -54.34
C THR A 63 6.79 18.19 -55.42
N GLU A 64 6.90 18.76 -56.62
CA GLU A 64 6.24 18.19 -57.78
C GLU A 64 6.72 16.74 -57.92
N GLU A 65 5.79 15.80 -58.11
CA GLU A 65 6.20 14.51 -58.64
C GLU A 65 6.87 14.86 -59.97
N ASN A 66 8.17 14.53 -60.14
CA ASN A 66 8.85 14.75 -61.41
C ASN A 66 7.88 14.37 -62.52
N PRO A 67 7.56 15.27 -63.46
CA PRO A 67 6.58 14.96 -64.49
C PRO A 67 7.02 13.64 -65.12
N PRO A 68 6.09 12.68 -65.30
CA PRO A 68 6.46 11.40 -65.86
C PRO A 68 7.24 11.66 -67.14
N SER A 69 8.33 10.91 -67.39
CA SER A 69 9.03 11.05 -68.67
C SER A 69 8.02 10.90 -69.83
N ASN A 70 8.31 11.46 -71.01
CA ASN A 70 7.40 11.32 -72.16
C ASN A 70 6.97 9.85 -72.37
N GLU A 71 7.86 8.89 -72.12
CA GLU A 71 7.57 7.45 -72.16
C GLU A 71 6.61 6.99 -71.07
N GLN A 72 6.73 7.51 -69.84
CA GLN A 72 5.81 7.21 -68.75
C GLN A 72 4.41 7.81 -68.99
N TRP A 73 4.32 9.03 -69.54
CA TRP A 73 3.05 9.62 -69.95
C TRP A 73 2.36 8.78 -71.04
N GLN A 74 3.13 8.36 -72.04
CA GLN A 74 2.64 7.47 -73.10
C GLN A 74 2.16 6.13 -72.51
N SER A 75 2.95 5.50 -71.64
CA SER A 75 2.58 4.24 -70.98
C SER A 75 1.29 4.37 -70.17
N ASN A 76 1.18 5.38 -69.30
CA ASN A 76 -0.02 5.61 -68.48
C ASN A 76 -1.26 5.89 -69.33
N THR A 77 -1.12 6.68 -70.39
CA THR A 77 -2.21 6.99 -71.32
C THR A 77 -2.66 5.73 -72.05
N ILE A 78 -1.71 4.93 -72.56
CA ILE A 78 -1.97 3.66 -73.23
C ILE A 78 -2.65 2.66 -72.28
N GLN A 79 -2.15 2.48 -71.06
CA GLN A 79 -2.77 1.63 -70.04
C GLN A 79 -4.22 2.05 -69.77
N HIS A 80 -4.48 3.35 -69.65
CA HIS A 80 -5.83 3.87 -69.44
C HIS A 80 -6.74 3.58 -70.64
N MET A 81 -6.27 3.83 -71.87
CA MET A 81 -7.02 3.59 -73.10
C MET A 81 -7.39 2.12 -73.29
N LEU A 82 -6.46 1.20 -72.98
CA LEU A 82 -6.74 -0.24 -73.01
C LEU A 82 -7.70 -0.66 -71.90
N LYS A 83 -7.50 -0.21 -70.65
CA LYS A 83 -8.39 -0.55 -69.52
C LYS A 83 -9.83 -0.09 -69.73
N LYS A 84 -10.03 0.99 -70.50
CA LYS A 84 -11.33 1.56 -70.83
C LYS A 84 -11.85 1.17 -72.23
N ASN A 85 -11.15 0.30 -72.97
CA ASN A 85 -11.54 -0.21 -74.30
C ASN A 85 -11.85 0.88 -75.35
N PHE A 86 -10.95 1.85 -75.55
CA PHE A 86 -11.12 2.84 -76.62
C PHE A 86 -10.94 2.19 -78.01
N GLU A 87 -11.84 2.49 -78.96
CA GLU A 87 -11.80 2.00 -80.35
C GLU A 87 -11.05 2.94 -81.30
N LYS A 88 -10.92 4.22 -80.93
CA LYS A 88 -10.23 5.26 -81.72
C LYS A 88 -9.22 6.03 -80.88
N CYS A 89 -8.11 6.40 -81.50
CA CYS A 89 -7.08 7.27 -80.92
C CYS A 89 -7.53 8.74 -80.94
N LEU A 90 -6.87 9.61 -80.17
CA LEU A 90 -7.10 11.06 -80.18
C LEU A 90 -6.88 11.70 -81.57
N CYS A 91 -6.10 11.05 -82.43
CA CYS A 91 -5.89 11.44 -83.83
C CYS A 91 -6.85 10.75 -84.83
N ASP A 92 -7.97 10.20 -84.34
CA ASP A 92 -8.99 9.45 -85.11
C ASP A 92 -8.54 8.15 -85.78
N ALA A 93 -7.30 7.70 -85.55
CA ALA A 93 -6.82 6.39 -86.01
C ALA A 93 -7.54 5.24 -85.28
N GLU A 94 -7.98 4.21 -86.01
CA GLU A 94 -8.59 3.01 -85.42
C GLU A 94 -7.58 2.18 -84.61
N ILE A 95 -7.97 1.78 -83.40
CA ILE A 95 -7.15 0.97 -82.50
C ILE A 95 -7.43 -0.51 -82.79
N ASP A 96 -6.90 -0.97 -83.92
CA ASP A 96 -7.02 -2.36 -84.36
C ASP A 96 -6.09 -3.31 -83.57
N ALA A 97 -6.16 -4.61 -83.89
CA ALA A 97 -5.35 -5.63 -83.23
C ALA A 97 -3.82 -5.41 -83.37
N ARG A 98 -3.37 -4.70 -84.41
CA ARG A 98 -1.95 -4.37 -84.60
C ARG A 98 -1.54 -3.23 -83.68
N VAL A 99 -2.35 -2.18 -83.59
CA VAL A 99 -2.11 -1.03 -82.69
C VAL A 99 -2.14 -1.49 -81.23
N LYS A 100 -3.07 -2.38 -80.85
CA LYS A 100 -3.11 -2.98 -79.49
C LYS A 100 -1.82 -3.71 -79.13
N LYS A 101 -1.23 -4.46 -80.08
CA LYS A 101 0.06 -5.14 -79.86
C LYS A 101 1.23 -4.17 -79.69
N ILE A 102 1.21 -3.03 -80.39
CA ILE A 102 2.19 -1.94 -80.20
C ILE A 102 2.00 -1.29 -78.84
N PHE A 103 0.75 -1.13 -78.40
CA PHE A 103 0.40 -0.59 -77.09
C PHE A 103 0.90 -1.50 -75.97
N ASP A 104 0.63 -2.81 -76.03
CA ASP A 104 1.11 -3.78 -75.05
C ASP A 104 2.64 -3.74 -74.89
N ASN A 105 3.39 -3.60 -76.00
CA ASN A 105 4.85 -3.49 -75.97
C ASN A 105 5.37 -2.15 -75.42
N LYS A 106 4.53 -1.10 -75.39
CA LYS A 106 4.86 0.24 -74.87
C LYS A 106 4.36 0.46 -73.44
N ILE A 107 3.60 -0.48 -72.88
CA ILE A 107 3.20 -0.42 -71.48
C ILE A 107 4.41 -0.79 -70.62
N LEU A 108 4.98 0.24 -69.98
CA LEU A 108 5.91 0.05 -68.88
C LEU A 108 5.12 -0.42 -67.65
N GLU A 109 5.56 -1.47 -66.98
CA GLU A 109 5.10 -1.82 -65.62
C GLU A 109 5.61 -0.75 -64.65
N LEU A 110 4.88 0.36 -64.56
CA LEU A 110 5.25 1.48 -63.70
C LEU A 110 4.78 1.20 -62.27
N GLU A 111 5.64 0.56 -61.48
CA GLU A 111 5.48 0.67 -60.04
C GLU A 111 5.62 2.14 -59.61
N PRO A 112 4.76 2.64 -58.69
CA PRO A 112 4.93 3.98 -58.17
C PRO A 112 6.32 4.11 -57.55
N SER A 113 7.03 5.15 -57.97
CA SER A 113 8.39 5.41 -57.51
C SER A 113 8.44 5.49 -55.97
N ARG A 114 9.60 5.20 -55.37
CA ARG A 114 9.78 5.37 -53.92
C ARG A 114 9.44 6.81 -53.47
N ALA A 115 9.71 7.81 -54.32
CA ALA A 115 9.36 9.20 -54.08
C ALA A 115 7.84 9.44 -54.08
N SER A 116 7.09 8.90 -55.03
CA SER A 116 5.61 8.99 -55.06
C SER A 116 4.95 8.28 -53.89
N LYS A 117 5.47 7.10 -53.50
CA LYS A 117 5.01 6.37 -52.30
C LYS A 117 5.26 7.21 -51.04
N LEU A 118 6.43 7.84 -50.93
CA LEU A 118 6.79 8.72 -49.82
C LEU A 118 5.91 9.97 -49.80
N LYS A 119 5.69 10.65 -50.93
CA LYS A 119 4.84 11.84 -51.01
C LYS A 119 3.41 11.55 -50.55
N ARG A 120 2.78 10.48 -51.05
CA ARG A 120 1.43 10.07 -50.60
C ARG A 120 1.37 9.71 -49.11
N PHE A 121 2.46 9.17 -48.56
CA PHE A 121 2.57 8.93 -47.13
C PHE A 121 2.61 10.26 -46.38
N VAL A 122 3.43 11.20 -46.83
CA VAL A 122 3.58 12.54 -46.23
C VAL A 122 2.26 13.33 -46.29
N GLU A 123 1.57 13.35 -47.43
CA GLU A 123 0.24 13.98 -47.59
C GLU A 123 -0.75 13.46 -46.54
N LYS A 124 -0.91 12.13 -46.45
CA LYS A 124 -1.80 11.51 -45.45
C LYS A 124 -1.36 11.80 -44.02
N PHE A 125 -0.06 11.77 -43.78
CA PHE A 125 0.51 12.01 -42.48
C PHE A 125 0.27 13.45 -42.02
N LEU A 126 0.51 14.45 -42.87
CA LEU A 126 0.27 15.88 -42.56
C LEU A 126 -1.20 16.15 -42.24
N ILE A 127 -2.14 15.56 -43.00
CA ILE A 127 -3.59 15.70 -42.74
C ILE A 127 -3.96 15.14 -41.36
N SER A 128 -3.43 13.97 -41.01
CA SER A 128 -3.77 13.30 -39.74
C SER A 128 -3.09 13.93 -38.52
N SER A 129 -1.86 14.45 -38.68
CA SER A 129 -1.01 14.89 -37.58
C SER A 129 -1.10 16.38 -37.29
N ASN A 130 -1.50 17.19 -38.28
CA ASN A 130 -1.62 18.65 -38.23
C ASN A 130 -0.53 19.35 -37.39
N PRO A 131 0.75 19.30 -37.83
CA PRO A 131 1.87 19.85 -37.07
C PRO A 131 1.76 21.37 -36.81
N GLU A 132 1.13 22.11 -37.71
CA GLU A 132 0.96 23.57 -37.58
C GLU A 132 0.03 23.93 -36.42
N ALA A 133 -1.09 23.22 -36.25
CA ALA A 133 -1.97 23.40 -35.09
C ALA A 133 -1.23 23.08 -33.78
N LYS A 134 -0.38 22.04 -33.77
CA LYS A 134 0.43 21.68 -32.61
C LYS A 134 1.52 22.70 -32.29
N LEU A 135 2.09 23.36 -33.29
CA LEU A 135 3.02 24.46 -33.09
C LEU A 135 2.33 25.67 -32.43
N ILE A 136 1.10 26.02 -32.86
CA ILE A 136 0.32 27.11 -32.26
C ILE A 136 -0.01 26.80 -30.80
N GLU A 137 -0.49 25.58 -30.50
CA GLU A 137 -0.76 25.14 -29.13
C GLU A 137 0.48 25.25 -28.23
N LEU A 138 1.66 24.90 -28.77
CA LEU A 138 2.94 24.97 -28.04
C LEU A 138 3.36 26.43 -27.78
N ASN A 139 3.26 27.30 -28.79
CA ASN A 139 3.61 28.72 -28.67
C ASN A 139 2.72 29.43 -27.64
N ASN A 140 1.41 29.20 -27.66
CA ASN A 140 0.48 29.77 -26.68
C ASN A 140 0.85 29.34 -25.25
N ALA A 141 1.28 28.08 -25.06
CA ALA A 141 1.71 27.60 -23.75
C ALA A 141 3.01 28.28 -23.28
N PHE A 142 3.95 28.55 -24.19
CA PHE A 142 5.16 29.32 -23.88
C PHE A 142 4.86 30.78 -23.52
N GLU A 143 3.98 31.45 -24.28
CA GLU A 143 3.56 32.83 -23.99
C GLU A 143 2.88 32.93 -22.62
N ASN A 144 2.00 31.99 -22.31
CA ASN A 144 1.36 31.91 -20.99
C ASN A 144 2.39 31.71 -19.87
N LEU A 145 3.38 30.82 -20.06
CA LEU A 145 4.44 30.60 -19.08
C LEU A 145 5.31 31.84 -18.86
N ALA A 146 5.63 32.57 -19.93
CA ALA A 146 6.38 33.82 -19.84
C ALA A 146 5.60 34.88 -19.06
N LYS A 147 4.29 35.02 -19.33
CA LYS A 147 3.41 35.93 -18.61
C LYS A 147 3.33 35.59 -17.11
N ILE A 148 3.08 34.33 -16.77
CA ILE A 148 3.02 33.86 -15.38
C ILE A 148 4.35 34.13 -14.65
N THR A 149 5.48 33.92 -15.33
CA THR A 149 6.80 34.18 -14.75
C THR A 149 6.98 35.67 -14.45
N GLN A 150 6.57 36.55 -15.36
CA GLN A 150 6.61 37.99 -15.13
C GLN A 150 5.69 38.42 -13.98
N ASP A 151 4.50 37.82 -13.88
CA ASP A 151 3.55 38.11 -12.80
C ASP A 151 4.12 37.71 -11.43
N ILE A 152 4.81 36.57 -11.34
CA ILE A 152 5.56 36.15 -10.14
C ILE A 152 6.61 37.21 -9.75
N ASP A 153 7.46 37.63 -10.69
CA ASP A 153 8.51 38.61 -10.42
C ASP A 153 7.94 39.96 -9.92
N ASN A 154 6.81 40.39 -10.48
CA ASN A 154 6.12 41.61 -10.07
C ASN A 154 5.57 41.52 -8.63
N VAL A 155 4.95 40.38 -8.29
CA VAL A 155 4.40 40.14 -6.94
C VAL A 155 5.52 40.01 -5.91
N GLU A 156 6.61 39.29 -6.23
CA GLU A 156 7.77 39.16 -5.35
C GLU A 156 8.46 40.51 -5.10
N THR A 157 8.56 41.36 -6.12
CA THR A 157 9.06 42.74 -5.98
C THR A 157 8.15 43.57 -5.07
N SER A 158 6.83 43.39 -5.19
CA SER A 158 5.84 44.09 -4.37
C SER A 158 5.96 43.68 -2.89
N ILE A 159 6.04 42.37 -2.60
CA ILE A 159 6.24 41.83 -1.25
C ILE A 159 7.52 42.40 -0.63
N LYS A 160 8.64 42.38 -1.37
CA LYS A 160 9.91 42.93 -0.91
C LYS A 160 9.81 44.40 -0.52
N SER A 161 9.15 45.21 -1.35
CA SER A 161 8.96 46.63 -1.07
C SER A 161 8.12 46.89 0.19
N MET A 162 7.18 45.99 0.53
CA MET A 162 6.36 46.10 1.75
C MET A 162 7.13 45.67 2.99
N SER A 163 7.91 44.59 2.90
CA SER A 163 8.78 44.16 4.01
C SER A 163 9.77 45.27 4.40
N GLU A 164 10.36 45.97 3.41
CA GLU A 164 11.25 47.10 3.66
C GLU A 164 10.55 48.29 4.37
N LYS A 165 9.25 48.52 4.13
CA LYS A 165 8.46 49.54 4.84
C LYS A 165 8.15 49.14 6.27
N ILE A 166 7.77 47.88 6.48
CA ILE A 166 7.46 47.31 7.80
C ILE A 166 8.71 47.35 8.71
N GLN A 167 9.89 47.07 8.15
CA GLN A 167 11.16 46.98 8.91
C GLN A 167 11.69 48.33 9.42
N LYS A 168 11.25 49.47 8.86
CA LYS A 168 11.69 50.82 9.28
C LYS A 168 11.08 51.31 10.62
N ASN A 169 10.19 50.57 11.26
CA ASN A 169 9.61 50.92 12.56
C ASN A 169 10.32 50.22 13.74
N GLU A 170 10.96 51.02 14.61
CA GLU A 170 11.94 50.58 15.64
C GLU A 170 11.46 49.51 16.65
N ASN A 171 10.16 49.41 16.95
CA ASN A 171 9.62 48.41 17.90
C ASN A 171 9.09 47.12 17.25
N ILE A 172 8.91 47.10 15.93
CA ILE A 172 8.38 45.93 15.18
C ILE A 172 9.49 45.24 14.37
N GLY A 173 10.51 46.00 13.94
CA GLY A 173 11.61 45.47 13.12
C GLY A 173 12.40 44.32 13.77
N GLN A 174 12.57 44.32 15.10
CA GLN A 174 13.28 43.23 15.80
C GLN A 174 12.47 41.93 15.84
N LEU A 175 11.15 42.03 16.08
CA LEU A 175 10.27 40.86 16.09
C LEU A 175 10.08 40.31 14.67
N VAL A 176 9.89 41.20 13.68
CA VAL A 176 9.77 40.81 12.27
C VAL A 176 11.03 40.12 11.79
N LYS A 177 12.22 40.63 12.14
CA LYS A 177 13.49 40.01 11.76
C LYS A 177 13.66 38.61 12.36
N GLU A 178 13.26 38.38 13.60
CA GLU A 178 13.32 37.05 14.23
C GLU A 178 12.33 36.05 13.58
N TYR A 179 11.14 36.52 13.19
CA TYR A 179 10.18 35.69 12.46
C TYR A 179 10.60 35.45 11.00
N GLU A 180 11.23 36.43 10.34
CA GLU A 180 11.82 36.28 9.00
C GLU A 180 12.95 35.24 9.01
N GLU A 181 13.84 35.28 10.01
CA GLU A 181 14.92 34.28 10.17
C GLU A 181 14.36 32.86 10.35
N LYS A 182 13.33 32.70 11.19
CA LYS A 182 12.63 31.42 11.40
C LYS A 182 11.88 30.95 10.14
N TYR A 183 11.27 31.88 9.41
CA TYR A 183 10.56 31.58 8.16
C TYR A 183 11.53 31.16 7.05
N GLU A 184 12.68 31.83 6.91
CA GLU A 184 13.74 31.41 6.00
C GLU A 184 14.31 30.04 6.35
N GLU A 185 14.49 29.75 7.65
CA GLU A 185 14.93 28.42 8.10
C GLU A 185 13.91 27.34 7.72
N ALA A 186 12.61 27.61 7.94
CA ALA A 186 11.54 26.71 7.53
C ALA A 186 11.50 26.50 6.00
N ILE A 187 11.71 27.54 5.19
CA ILE A 187 11.81 27.43 3.73
C ILE A 187 13.00 26.54 3.34
N ARG A 188 14.18 26.75 3.94
CA ARG A 188 15.38 25.93 3.69
C ARG A 188 15.14 24.45 4.03
N ASP A 189 14.44 24.19 5.13
CA ASP A 189 14.07 22.82 5.52
C ASP A 189 13.07 22.20 4.52
N ILE A 190 12.07 22.95 4.06
CA ILE A 190 11.13 22.50 3.03
C ILE A 190 11.87 22.14 1.74
N GLU A 191 12.77 23.02 1.25
CA GLU A 191 13.58 22.76 0.06
C GLU A 191 14.46 21.52 0.21
N ARG A 192 15.04 21.30 1.41
CA ARG A 192 15.79 20.08 1.71
C ARG A 192 14.90 18.85 1.61
N TYR A 193 13.74 18.86 2.27
CA TYR A 193 12.81 17.72 2.23
C TYR A 193 12.25 17.45 0.84
N GLU A 194 12.02 18.47 0.02
CA GLU A 194 11.61 18.31 -1.38
C GLU A 194 12.71 17.65 -2.23
N ASN A 195 13.97 18.04 -2.04
CA ASN A 195 15.11 17.41 -2.70
C ASN A 195 15.33 15.96 -2.25
N ASP A 196 15.19 15.67 -0.95
CA ASP A 196 15.27 14.31 -0.42
C ASP A 196 14.17 13.44 -1.02
N LYS A 197 12.92 13.94 -1.03
CA LYS A 197 11.78 13.26 -1.64
C LYS A 197 12.05 12.96 -3.11
N LYS A 198 12.56 13.92 -3.88
CA LYS A 198 12.90 13.74 -5.29
C LYS A 198 13.96 12.65 -5.48
N THR A 199 15.00 12.65 -4.66
CA THR A 199 16.06 11.64 -4.68
C THR A 199 15.51 10.24 -4.38
N LEU A 200 14.66 10.11 -3.36
CA LEU A 200 13.99 8.84 -3.02
C LEU A 200 13.08 8.34 -4.14
N VAL A 201 12.35 9.24 -4.80
CA VAL A 201 11.51 8.90 -5.95
C VAL A 201 12.36 8.38 -7.12
N ASP A 202 13.46 9.07 -7.45
CA ASP A 202 14.39 8.63 -8.50
C ASP A 202 15.02 7.27 -8.19
N GLU A 203 15.33 6.99 -6.91
CA GLU A 203 15.81 5.68 -6.46
C GLU A 203 14.74 4.59 -6.58
N LEU A 204 13.50 4.89 -6.19
CA LEU A 204 12.36 3.99 -6.34
C LEU A 204 12.12 3.65 -7.81
N GLU A 205 12.14 4.63 -8.70
CA GLU A 205 11.98 4.42 -10.14
C GLU A 205 13.10 3.54 -10.70
N LYS A 206 14.35 3.78 -10.31
CA LYS A 206 15.50 2.91 -10.68
C LYS A 206 15.30 1.47 -10.20
N ARG A 207 14.83 1.27 -8.96
CA ARG A 207 14.56 -0.07 -8.43
C ARG A 207 13.40 -0.77 -9.15
N ILE A 208 12.34 -0.03 -9.51
CA ILE A 208 11.22 -0.55 -10.31
C ILE A 208 11.71 -0.98 -11.69
N GLU A 209 12.55 -0.18 -12.33
CA GLU A 209 13.12 -0.53 -13.65
C GLU A 209 14.05 -1.75 -13.57
N GLN A 210 14.86 -1.85 -12.51
CA GLN A 210 15.67 -3.06 -12.25
C GLN A 210 14.80 -4.30 -12.03
N LYS A 211 13.71 -4.17 -11.27
CA LYS A 211 12.73 -5.25 -11.06
C LYS A 211 12.12 -5.69 -12.38
N LYS A 212 11.64 -4.76 -13.21
CA LYS A 212 11.08 -5.06 -14.55
C LYS A 212 12.11 -5.73 -15.46
N LYS A 213 13.36 -5.30 -15.43
CA LYS A 213 14.45 -5.95 -16.19
C LYS A 213 14.72 -7.37 -15.70
N LEU A 214 14.68 -7.61 -14.39
CA LEU A 214 14.82 -8.95 -13.82
C LEU A 214 13.62 -9.83 -14.15
N GLU A 215 12.39 -9.31 -14.05
CA GLU A 215 11.17 -10.01 -14.48
C GLU A 215 11.22 -10.38 -15.96
N LYS A 216 11.59 -9.42 -16.82
CA LYS A 216 11.75 -9.67 -18.25
C LYS A 216 12.88 -10.63 -18.55
N LYS A 217 13.99 -10.61 -17.79
CA LYS A 217 15.07 -11.61 -17.91
C LYS A 217 14.61 -12.98 -17.45
N ILE A 218 13.81 -13.07 -16.39
CA ILE A 218 13.18 -14.33 -15.98
C ILE A 218 12.27 -14.81 -17.12
N GLU A 219 11.40 -13.97 -17.67
CA GLU A 219 10.53 -14.31 -18.81
C GLU A 219 11.30 -14.72 -20.07
N THR A 220 12.40 -14.03 -20.42
CA THR A 220 13.19 -14.35 -21.63
C THR A 220 14.19 -15.49 -21.45
N SER A 221 14.61 -15.78 -20.23
CA SER A 221 15.39 -17.00 -19.91
C SER A 221 14.51 -18.25 -19.85
N VAL A 222 13.18 -18.08 -19.97
CA VAL A 222 12.17 -19.12 -19.76
C VAL A 222 11.58 -19.53 -21.09
N THR A 223 12.35 -20.37 -21.77
CA THR A 223 11.86 -21.35 -22.75
C THR A 223 11.77 -22.75 -22.13
N ASP A 224 11.51 -22.84 -20.83
CA ASP A 224 11.45 -24.12 -20.10
C ASP A 224 10.11 -24.25 -19.36
N LYS A 225 9.33 -25.27 -19.72
CA LYS A 225 8.10 -25.75 -19.05
C LYS A 225 8.16 -25.75 -17.51
N ASN A 226 9.37 -25.81 -16.95
CA ASN A 226 9.62 -25.80 -15.52
C ASN A 226 9.17 -24.52 -14.81
N LEU A 227 9.22 -23.32 -15.44
CA LEU A 227 8.77 -22.09 -14.78
C LEU A 227 7.24 -22.00 -14.73
N GLU A 228 6.54 -22.44 -15.78
CA GLU A 228 5.07 -22.46 -15.79
C GLU A 228 4.55 -23.38 -14.68
N ILE A 229 5.19 -24.55 -14.52
CA ILE A 229 4.93 -25.48 -13.41
C ILE A 229 5.25 -24.83 -12.05
N ALA A 230 6.38 -24.13 -11.93
CA ALA A 230 6.77 -23.47 -10.68
C ALA A 230 5.82 -22.32 -10.29
N SER A 231 5.40 -21.52 -11.26
CA SER A 231 4.44 -20.42 -11.09
C SER A 231 3.07 -20.96 -10.68
N HIS A 232 2.60 -22.02 -11.34
CA HIS A 232 1.34 -22.67 -10.99
C HIS A 232 1.39 -23.29 -9.59
N ARG A 233 2.49 -23.93 -9.21
CA ARG A 233 2.71 -24.43 -7.84
C ARG A 233 2.69 -23.31 -6.81
N LYS A 234 3.32 -22.17 -7.10
CA LYS A 234 3.31 -21.00 -6.23
C LYS A 234 1.88 -20.49 -6.01
N ASP A 235 1.09 -20.34 -7.08
CA ASP A 235 -0.31 -19.90 -7.00
C ASP A 235 -1.16 -20.86 -6.16
N ILE A 236 -1.00 -22.18 -6.35
CA ILE A 236 -1.66 -23.18 -5.50
C ILE A 236 -1.23 -23.04 -4.04
N CYS A 237 0.07 -22.91 -3.76
CA CYS A 237 0.57 -22.73 -2.39
C CYS A 237 0.02 -21.45 -1.74
N GLU A 238 -0.07 -20.35 -2.49
CA GLU A 238 -0.65 -19.10 -1.99
C GLU A 238 -2.15 -19.25 -1.70
N LYS A 239 -2.91 -19.91 -2.58
CA LYS A 239 -4.33 -20.23 -2.35
C LYS A 239 -4.54 -21.12 -1.13
N ILE A 240 -3.73 -22.18 -0.98
CA ILE A 240 -3.78 -23.07 0.19
C ILE A 240 -3.45 -22.29 1.45
N ARG A 241 -2.39 -21.46 1.45
CA ARG A 241 -2.03 -20.62 2.59
C ARG A 241 -3.18 -19.71 2.99
N ASN A 242 -3.73 -18.96 2.05
CA ASN A 242 -4.80 -18.00 2.31
C ASN A 242 -6.08 -18.71 2.80
N ALA A 243 -6.43 -19.86 2.22
CA ALA A 243 -7.56 -20.66 2.66
C ALA A 243 -7.35 -21.24 4.07
N THR A 244 -6.13 -21.68 4.39
CA THR A 244 -5.78 -22.19 5.71
C THR A 244 -5.83 -21.09 6.76
N GLU A 245 -5.25 -19.93 6.48
CA GLU A 245 -5.27 -18.76 7.35
C GLU A 245 -6.71 -18.31 7.62
N SER A 246 -7.53 -18.17 6.57
CA SER A 246 -8.95 -17.82 6.69
C SER A 246 -9.73 -18.88 7.50
N SER A 247 -9.41 -20.15 7.33
CA SER A 247 -10.05 -21.25 8.07
C SER A 247 -9.69 -21.22 9.56
N ILE A 248 -8.43 -20.93 9.91
CA ILE A 248 -7.98 -20.80 11.29
C ILE A 248 -8.67 -19.62 11.96
N THR A 249 -8.67 -18.45 11.31
CA THR A 249 -9.33 -17.24 11.84
C THR A 249 -10.82 -17.49 12.04
N ASN A 250 -11.53 -18.01 11.03
CA ASN A 250 -12.96 -18.27 11.14
C ASN A 250 -13.28 -19.33 12.21
N TYR A 251 -12.45 -20.37 12.34
CA TYR A 251 -12.60 -21.37 13.41
C TYR A 251 -12.44 -20.73 14.80
N TYR A 252 -11.43 -19.88 14.97
CA TYR A 252 -11.21 -19.16 16.22
C TYR A 252 -12.38 -18.25 16.57
N GLU A 253 -12.87 -17.42 15.64
CA GLU A 253 -14.02 -16.53 15.85
C GLU A 253 -15.28 -17.28 16.27
N ILE A 254 -15.53 -18.46 15.67
CA ILE A 254 -16.69 -19.29 16.03
C ILE A 254 -16.52 -19.93 17.41
N LYS A 255 -15.29 -20.35 17.77
CA LYS A 255 -15.03 -21.10 19.01
C LYS A 255 -14.69 -20.24 20.22
N LYS A 256 -14.19 -19.03 20.02
CA LYS A 256 -13.83 -18.09 21.09
C LYS A 256 -14.99 -17.86 22.07
N PRO A 257 -16.23 -17.55 21.64
CA PRO A 257 -17.34 -17.35 22.58
C PRO A 257 -17.71 -18.61 23.37
N GLU A 258 -17.63 -19.79 22.74
CA GLU A 258 -17.87 -21.07 23.44
C GLU A 258 -16.79 -21.33 24.50
N LEU A 259 -15.53 -21.02 24.18
CA LEU A 259 -14.39 -21.13 25.08
C LEU A 259 -14.51 -20.15 26.25
N GLU A 260 -14.78 -18.88 25.99
CA GLU A 260 -14.98 -17.83 27.00
C GLU A 260 -16.09 -18.18 28.00
N LYS A 261 -17.19 -18.74 27.50
CA LYS A 261 -18.27 -19.26 28.34
C LYS A 261 -17.81 -20.39 29.26
N HIS A 262 -17.00 -21.32 28.76
CA HIS A 262 -16.50 -22.44 29.55
C HIS A 262 -15.47 -22.00 30.59
N ILE A 263 -14.48 -21.19 30.20
CA ILE A 263 -13.48 -20.66 31.15
C ILE A 263 -14.15 -19.80 32.22
N THR A 264 -15.18 -19.02 31.88
CA THR A 264 -15.95 -18.22 32.84
C THR A 264 -16.70 -19.11 33.82
N HIS A 265 -17.35 -20.17 33.34
CA HIS A 265 -18.03 -21.12 34.21
C HIS A 265 -17.06 -21.79 35.22
N ILE A 266 -15.88 -22.20 34.75
CA ILE A 266 -14.85 -22.79 35.62
C ILE A 266 -14.33 -21.74 36.61
N PHE A 267 -14.02 -20.54 36.13
CA PHE A 267 -13.52 -19.44 36.96
C PHE A 267 -14.49 -19.06 38.07
N GLN A 268 -15.80 -18.98 37.77
CA GLN A 268 -16.84 -18.70 38.76
C GLN A 268 -16.96 -19.81 39.82
N ARG A 269 -16.68 -21.07 39.47
CA ARG A 269 -16.62 -22.17 40.45
C ARG A 269 -15.37 -22.11 41.33
N LEU A 270 -14.25 -21.65 40.77
CA LEU A 270 -12.96 -21.64 41.46
C LEU A 270 -12.74 -20.40 42.33
N THR A 271 -13.37 -19.27 41.98
CA THR A 271 -13.18 -18.02 42.71
C THR A 271 -13.84 -18.05 44.10
N ASN A 272 -13.26 -17.35 45.07
CA ASN A 272 -13.79 -17.20 46.42
C ASN A 272 -14.84 -16.08 46.52
N ASN A 273 -14.98 -15.25 45.48
CA ASN A 273 -15.90 -14.11 45.41
C ASN A 273 -16.67 -14.07 44.07
N PRO A 274 -17.54 -15.06 43.79
CA PRO A 274 -18.27 -15.12 42.51
C PRO A 274 -19.23 -13.94 42.32
N GLU A 275 -19.61 -13.25 43.39
CA GLU A 275 -20.47 -12.05 43.29
C GLU A 275 -19.74 -10.80 42.79
N LEU A 276 -18.41 -10.76 42.90
CA LEU A 276 -17.61 -9.61 42.46
C LEU A 276 -17.28 -9.69 40.96
N TYR A 277 -17.17 -10.89 40.43
CA TYR A 277 -16.68 -11.16 39.08
C TYR A 277 -17.78 -11.62 38.15
N GLU A 278 -17.78 -11.09 36.93
CA GLU A 278 -18.64 -11.55 35.85
C GLU A 278 -18.00 -12.78 35.17
N GLY A 279 -16.70 -12.74 34.88
CA GLY A 279 -16.04 -13.85 34.19
C GLY A 279 -14.64 -13.53 33.66
N LEU A 280 -14.24 -14.28 32.64
CA LEU A 280 -12.99 -14.11 31.92
C LEU A 280 -13.27 -13.83 30.44
N GLU A 281 -12.51 -12.92 29.85
CA GLU A 281 -12.56 -12.55 28.44
C GLU A 281 -11.17 -12.73 27.82
N ILE A 282 -11.14 -13.16 26.55
CA ILE A 282 -9.91 -13.27 25.76
C ILE A 282 -9.93 -12.14 24.74
N GLU A 283 -8.95 -11.25 24.79
CA GLU A 283 -8.79 -10.19 23.78
C GLU A 283 -8.23 -10.75 22.46
N ASP A 284 -8.32 -9.96 21.39
CA ASP A 284 -7.89 -10.39 20.05
C ASP A 284 -6.37 -10.63 19.94
N ASN A 285 -5.60 -10.05 20.87
CA ASN A 285 -4.17 -10.30 21.05
C ASN A 285 -3.89 -11.55 21.93
N PHE A 286 -4.90 -12.36 22.24
CA PHE A 286 -4.85 -13.52 23.14
C PHE A 286 -4.54 -13.20 24.61
N GLU A 287 -4.59 -11.93 25.03
CA GLU A 287 -4.50 -11.57 26.44
C GLU A 287 -5.80 -11.91 27.17
N MET A 288 -5.69 -12.43 28.38
CA MET A 288 -6.85 -12.67 29.24
C MET A 288 -7.12 -11.49 30.16
N ARG A 289 -8.40 -11.12 30.27
CA ARG A 289 -8.92 -10.11 31.19
C ARG A 289 -9.90 -10.74 32.19
N VAL A 290 -9.86 -10.25 33.42
CA VAL A 290 -10.88 -10.54 34.43
C VAL A 290 -11.96 -9.47 34.34
N LEU A 291 -13.21 -9.90 34.15
CA LEU A 291 -14.38 -9.03 34.11
C LEU A 291 -15.02 -8.97 35.49
N ARG A 292 -15.23 -7.75 36.01
CA ARG A 292 -15.99 -7.51 37.24
C ARG A 292 -17.42 -7.13 36.91
N LYS A 293 -18.36 -7.44 37.81
CA LYS A 293 -19.79 -7.08 37.63
C LYS A 293 -20.05 -5.56 37.58
N ASP A 294 -19.08 -4.74 37.99
CA ASP A 294 -19.11 -3.28 37.87
C ASP A 294 -18.68 -2.77 36.47
N GLY A 295 -18.35 -3.66 35.54
CA GLY A 295 -17.90 -3.35 34.19
C GLY A 295 -16.38 -3.14 34.05
N THR A 296 -15.62 -3.24 35.14
CA THR A 296 -14.16 -3.07 35.10
C THR A 296 -13.49 -4.29 34.47
N LYS A 297 -12.61 -4.04 33.49
CA LYS A 297 -11.71 -5.05 32.91
C LYS A 297 -10.34 -4.94 33.55
N LEU A 298 -9.88 -5.99 34.21
CA LEU A 298 -8.56 -6.02 34.84
C LEU A 298 -7.61 -6.94 34.05
N PRO A 299 -6.38 -6.49 33.74
CA PRO A 299 -5.35 -7.41 33.27
C PRO A 299 -5.15 -8.53 34.30
N THR A 300 -5.01 -9.78 33.84
CA THR A 300 -4.81 -10.93 34.73
C THR A 300 -3.54 -10.81 35.59
N TYR A 301 -2.51 -10.11 35.12
CA TYR A 301 -1.31 -9.77 35.89
C TYR A 301 -1.50 -8.60 36.89
N THR A 302 -2.50 -7.74 36.69
CA THR A 302 -2.84 -6.61 37.60
C THR A 302 -3.91 -6.99 38.62
N TYR A 303 -4.73 -8.00 38.30
CA TYR A 303 -5.57 -8.74 39.24
C TYR A 303 -4.77 -9.47 40.35
N SER A 304 -3.43 -9.42 40.29
CA SER A 304 -2.53 -10.12 41.20
C SER A 304 -1.93 -9.21 42.28
N PRO A 305 -2.57 -9.11 43.47
CA PRO A 305 -1.83 -8.97 44.72
C PRO A 305 -1.54 -10.33 45.38
N SER A 306 -2.12 -11.44 44.89
CA SER A 306 -1.90 -12.79 45.46
C SER A 306 -1.55 -13.81 44.37
N ALA A 307 -0.55 -14.65 44.64
CA ALA A 307 -0.14 -15.73 43.73
C ALA A 307 -1.27 -16.73 43.42
N GLY A 308 -2.27 -16.82 44.32
CA GLY A 308 -3.39 -17.73 44.19
C GLY A 308 -4.40 -17.36 43.09
N ALA A 309 -4.71 -16.08 42.94
CA ALA A 309 -5.63 -15.58 41.93
C ALA A 309 -5.17 -15.92 40.49
N SER A 310 -3.86 -15.83 40.24
CA SER A 310 -3.26 -16.18 38.94
C SER A 310 -3.42 -17.67 38.62
N GLN A 311 -3.24 -18.54 39.62
CA GLN A 311 -3.42 -19.99 39.46
C GLN A 311 -4.87 -20.35 39.09
N ILE A 312 -5.86 -19.69 39.69
CA ILE A 312 -7.27 -19.91 39.39
C ILE A 312 -7.61 -19.57 37.93
N VAL A 313 -7.09 -18.44 37.42
CA VAL A 313 -7.25 -18.06 36.02
C VAL A 313 -6.57 -19.07 35.09
N ALA A 314 -5.33 -19.48 35.40
CA ALA A 314 -4.60 -20.46 34.60
C ALA A 314 -5.33 -21.81 34.53
N THR A 315 -5.81 -22.31 35.67
CA THR A 315 -6.58 -23.56 35.74
C THR A 315 -7.89 -23.46 34.96
N SER A 316 -8.56 -22.30 35.03
CA SER A 316 -9.79 -22.06 34.26
C SER A 316 -9.53 -22.15 32.76
N MET A 317 -8.42 -21.57 32.29
CA MET A 317 -8.02 -21.65 30.89
C MET A 317 -7.65 -23.08 30.46
N ILE A 318 -6.84 -23.79 31.25
CA ILE A 318 -6.48 -25.19 30.97
C ILE A 318 -7.74 -26.07 30.90
N GLY A 319 -8.66 -25.90 31.85
CA GLY A 319 -9.93 -26.61 31.88
C GLY A 319 -10.82 -26.29 30.68
N GLY A 320 -10.92 -25.02 30.31
CA GLY A 320 -11.63 -24.59 29.11
C GLY A 320 -11.06 -25.24 27.86
N LEU A 321 -9.74 -25.14 27.66
CA LEU A 321 -9.06 -25.75 26.51
C LEU A 321 -9.23 -27.27 26.47
N ASN A 322 -9.13 -27.96 27.61
CA ASN A 322 -9.31 -29.41 27.70
C ASN A 322 -10.65 -29.86 27.09
N LYS A 323 -11.72 -29.09 27.32
CA LYS A 323 -13.05 -29.36 26.76
C LYS A 323 -13.09 -29.34 25.23
N PHE A 324 -12.28 -28.50 24.58
CA PHE A 324 -12.20 -28.39 23.13
C PHE A 324 -11.18 -29.34 22.49
N THR A 325 -10.42 -30.09 23.29
CA THR A 325 -9.52 -31.10 22.75
C THR A 325 -10.30 -32.33 22.30
N THR A 326 -9.97 -32.86 21.12
CA THR A 326 -10.58 -34.09 20.57
C THR A 326 -10.06 -35.36 21.25
N ARG A 327 -8.90 -35.29 21.91
CA ARG A 327 -8.27 -36.42 22.62
C ARG A 327 -8.20 -36.11 24.10
N GLN A 328 -8.83 -36.95 24.92
CA GLN A 328 -8.79 -36.86 26.37
C GLN A 328 -7.48 -37.49 26.88
N ALA A 329 -6.43 -36.67 26.97
CA ALA A 329 -5.17 -37.05 27.58
C ALA A 329 -5.28 -37.04 29.12
N PRO A 330 -4.47 -37.87 29.83
CA PRO A 330 -4.36 -37.77 31.27
C PRO A 330 -3.77 -36.41 31.68
N ILE A 331 -4.27 -35.84 32.77
CA ILE A 331 -3.80 -34.57 33.31
C ILE A 331 -2.89 -34.86 34.49
N LEU A 332 -1.65 -34.37 34.43
CA LEU A 332 -0.70 -34.39 35.54
C LEU A 332 -0.68 -33.01 36.19
N ILE A 333 -0.92 -32.97 37.49
CA ILE A 333 -0.87 -31.76 38.29
C ILE A 333 0.25 -31.94 39.30
N ASP A 334 1.32 -31.18 39.13
CA ASP A 334 2.42 -31.10 40.09
C ASP A 334 2.17 -29.90 41.01
N THR A 335 2.39 -30.06 42.31
CA THR A 335 2.28 -28.97 43.29
C THR A 335 0.87 -28.33 43.25
N PRO A 336 -0.20 -29.13 43.52
CA PRO A 336 -1.57 -28.76 43.16
C PRO A 336 -2.08 -27.52 43.87
N LEU A 337 -1.62 -27.28 45.11
CA LEU A 337 -2.16 -26.30 46.03
C LEU A 337 -1.02 -25.40 46.52
N GLY A 338 -0.66 -24.40 45.72
CA GLY A 338 0.32 -23.38 46.09
C GLY A 338 -0.15 -22.50 47.26
N ARG A 339 0.33 -21.25 47.34
CA ARG A 339 -0.10 -20.29 48.38
C ARG A 339 -1.51 -19.73 48.09
N LEU A 340 -2.51 -20.61 48.10
CA LEU A 340 -3.93 -20.31 47.94
C LEU A 340 -4.59 -20.13 49.31
N ASP A 341 -5.64 -19.31 49.38
CA ASP A 341 -6.51 -19.29 50.56
C ASP A 341 -7.37 -20.57 50.65
N PRO A 342 -7.91 -20.91 51.84
CA PRO A 342 -8.61 -22.17 52.06
C PRO A 342 -9.82 -22.38 51.14
N ILE A 343 -10.53 -21.33 50.74
CA ILE A 343 -11.72 -21.45 49.87
C ILE A 343 -11.28 -21.77 48.44
N HIS A 344 -10.28 -21.04 47.92
CA HIS A 344 -9.71 -21.37 46.61
C HIS A 344 -9.13 -22.79 46.59
N ARG A 345 -8.47 -23.21 47.67
CA ARG A 345 -7.92 -24.56 47.82
C ARG A 345 -9.00 -25.64 47.68
N GLN A 346 -10.07 -25.54 48.46
CA GLN A 346 -11.19 -26.49 48.43
C GLN A 346 -11.88 -26.54 47.06
N ASN A 347 -12.14 -25.39 46.44
CA ASN A 347 -12.76 -25.35 45.11
C ASN A 347 -11.84 -25.97 44.03
N LEU A 348 -10.53 -25.74 44.15
CA LEU A 348 -9.55 -26.22 43.19
C LEU A 348 -9.36 -27.73 43.28
N ILE A 349 -9.27 -28.29 44.49
CA ILE A 349 -9.09 -29.74 44.68
C ILE A 349 -10.33 -30.52 44.22
N ASP A 350 -11.54 -30.02 44.50
CA ASP A 350 -12.79 -30.58 43.96
C ASP A 350 -12.77 -30.57 42.43
N TYR A 351 -12.43 -29.43 41.83
CA TYR A 351 -12.40 -29.28 40.38
C TYR A 351 -11.34 -30.17 39.72
N TYR A 352 -10.17 -30.34 40.32
CA TYR A 352 -9.14 -31.25 39.82
C TYR A 352 -9.62 -32.70 39.76
N SER A 353 -10.54 -33.13 40.63
CA SER A 353 -11.13 -34.47 40.52
C SER A 353 -12.07 -34.63 39.31
N GLN A 354 -12.50 -33.53 38.69
CA GLN A 354 -13.54 -33.49 37.64
C GLN A 354 -13.05 -32.96 36.29
N ILE A 355 -11.85 -32.37 36.22
CA ILE A 355 -11.33 -31.68 35.02
C ILE A 355 -11.03 -32.63 33.84
N GLY A 356 -10.85 -33.92 34.09
CA GLY A 356 -10.49 -34.90 33.07
C GLY A 356 -10.84 -36.34 33.45
N LYS A 357 -10.69 -37.25 32.49
CA LYS A 357 -10.97 -38.69 32.71
C LYS A 357 -9.97 -39.36 33.64
N GLN A 358 -8.70 -38.94 33.57
CA GLN A 358 -7.64 -39.43 34.43
C GLN A 358 -6.83 -38.22 34.88
N VAL A 359 -6.74 -38.05 36.19
CA VAL A 359 -5.98 -36.97 36.81
C VAL A 359 -5.00 -37.61 37.78
N ILE A 360 -3.73 -37.23 37.67
CA ILE A 360 -2.65 -37.65 38.56
C ILE A 360 -2.20 -36.39 39.28
N ILE A 361 -2.30 -36.39 40.60
CA ILE A 361 -1.90 -35.27 41.44
C ILE A 361 -0.62 -35.69 42.18
N LEU A 362 0.46 -34.94 41.96
CA LEU A 362 1.72 -35.09 42.67
C LEU A 362 1.80 -33.97 43.71
N TYR A 363 1.91 -34.33 44.97
CA TYR A 363 1.90 -33.37 46.08
C TYR A 363 2.90 -33.76 47.15
N GLN A 364 3.35 -32.74 47.90
CA GLN A 364 4.12 -32.92 49.13
C GLN A 364 3.17 -32.93 50.34
N PRO A 365 3.53 -33.59 51.46
CA PRO A 365 2.69 -33.64 52.66
C PRO A 365 2.26 -32.28 53.23
N SER A 366 2.96 -31.20 52.90
CA SER A 366 2.60 -29.82 53.30
C SER A 366 1.52 -29.16 52.42
N GLU A 367 1.18 -29.75 51.28
CA GLU A 367 0.31 -29.14 50.27
C GLU A 367 -1.14 -29.60 50.36
N LEU A 368 -1.36 -30.88 50.67
CA LEU A 368 -2.66 -31.50 50.86
C LEU A 368 -2.77 -32.02 52.28
N ASP A 369 -3.84 -31.62 52.99
CA ASP A 369 -4.17 -32.15 54.30
C ASP A 369 -5.28 -33.22 54.23
N VAL A 370 -5.69 -33.72 55.40
CA VAL A 370 -6.70 -34.78 55.51
C VAL A 370 -8.07 -34.30 55.01
N ASP A 371 -8.40 -33.01 55.22
CA ASP A 371 -9.67 -32.44 54.79
C ASP A 371 -9.70 -32.31 53.25
N ASP A 372 -8.57 -31.94 52.65
CA ASP A 372 -8.41 -31.91 51.19
C ASP A 372 -8.58 -33.29 50.54
N ILE A 373 -8.01 -34.34 51.14
CA ILE A 373 -8.15 -35.72 50.65
C ILE A 373 -9.60 -36.21 50.77
N GLU A 374 -10.31 -35.84 51.85
CA GLU A 374 -11.70 -36.25 52.04
C GLU A 374 -12.63 -35.66 50.96
N ILE A 375 -12.34 -34.45 50.45
CA ILE A 375 -13.10 -33.84 49.34
C ILE A 375 -13.07 -34.70 48.08
N ILE A 376 -11.91 -35.28 47.74
CA ILE A 376 -11.72 -36.03 46.49
C ILE A 376 -11.87 -37.54 46.66
N LYS A 377 -12.12 -38.03 47.87
CA LYS A 377 -12.15 -39.46 48.22
C LYS A 377 -13.05 -40.31 47.34
N ASN A 378 -14.21 -39.78 46.94
CA ASN A 378 -15.16 -40.48 46.06
C ASN A 378 -14.67 -40.61 44.61
N ASN A 379 -13.69 -39.80 44.21
CA ASN A 379 -13.08 -39.79 42.88
C ASN A 379 -11.63 -40.30 42.91
N LEU A 380 -11.13 -40.74 44.08
CA LEU A 380 -9.78 -41.24 44.26
C LEU A 380 -9.74 -42.72 43.86
N ALA A 381 -8.89 -43.07 42.89
CA ALA A 381 -8.72 -44.46 42.47
C ALA A 381 -7.64 -45.19 43.28
N SER A 382 -6.47 -44.56 43.42
CA SER A 382 -5.31 -45.15 44.07
C SER A 382 -4.38 -44.07 44.61
N GLU A 383 -3.76 -44.37 45.74
CA GLU A 383 -2.75 -43.51 46.37
C GLU A 383 -1.40 -44.21 46.35
N TRP A 384 -0.36 -43.46 45.97
CA TRP A 384 1.00 -43.97 45.82
C TRP A 384 1.97 -43.04 46.54
N GLN A 385 2.93 -43.61 47.25
CA GLN A 385 3.99 -42.88 47.92
C GLN A 385 5.29 -43.03 47.12
N ILE A 386 6.01 -41.93 46.96
CA ILE A 386 7.32 -41.89 46.29
C ILE A 386 8.36 -41.57 47.36
N GLU A 387 9.31 -42.47 47.59
CA GLU A 387 10.38 -42.32 48.57
C GLU A 387 11.75 -42.43 47.89
N SER A 388 12.70 -41.57 48.26
CA SER A 388 14.08 -41.71 47.80
C SER A 388 14.77 -42.90 48.46
N VAL A 389 15.61 -43.62 47.70
CA VAL A 389 16.37 -44.75 48.26
C VAL A 389 17.58 -44.22 49.04
N PRO A 390 17.73 -44.55 50.34
CA PRO A 390 18.86 -44.10 51.14
C PRO A 390 20.20 -44.49 50.49
N GLY A 391 21.08 -43.51 50.27
CA GLY A 391 22.39 -43.72 49.64
C GLY A 391 22.38 -43.81 48.12
N SER A 392 21.25 -43.59 47.45
CA SER A 392 21.15 -43.53 45.98
C SER A 392 20.14 -42.45 45.57
N PRO A 393 20.56 -41.17 45.52
CA PRO A 393 19.64 -40.03 45.33
C PRO A 393 18.92 -40.05 43.97
N ASP A 394 19.45 -40.75 42.98
CA ASP A 394 18.86 -40.88 41.64
C ASP A 394 17.81 -42.00 41.54
N ILE A 395 17.54 -42.72 42.63
CA ILE A 395 16.59 -43.84 42.66
C ILE A 395 15.45 -43.52 43.63
N SER A 396 14.22 -43.62 43.13
CA SER A 396 13.01 -43.53 43.94
C SER A 396 12.25 -44.85 43.91
N LYS A 397 11.70 -45.24 45.06
CA LYS A 397 10.79 -46.36 45.21
C LYS A 397 9.37 -45.82 45.22
N ILE A 398 8.50 -46.44 44.42
CA ILE A 398 7.08 -46.10 44.38
C ILE A 398 6.29 -47.25 45.02
N THR A 399 5.58 -46.98 46.09
CA THR A 399 4.76 -47.95 46.83
C THR A 399 3.30 -47.55 46.78
N ARG A 400 2.41 -48.52 46.58
CA ARG A 400 0.96 -48.27 46.63
C ARG A 400 0.52 -48.28 48.09
N GLU A 401 -0.02 -47.17 48.55
CA GLU A 401 -0.52 -46.98 49.92
C GLU A 401 -1.90 -47.63 50.07
N ARG A 402 -2.85 -47.24 49.23
CA ARG A 402 -4.27 -47.62 49.35
C ARG A 402 -4.97 -47.75 47.99
N ASN A 403 -5.97 -48.63 47.96
CA ASN A 403 -6.89 -48.76 46.84
C ASN A 403 -8.30 -48.37 47.31
N TYR A 404 -8.93 -47.44 46.59
CA TYR A 404 -10.22 -46.85 46.99
C TYR A 404 -11.36 -47.25 46.03
N LEU A 405 -11.03 -47.91 44.91
CA LEU A 405 -11.96 -48.49 43.93
C LEU A 405 -11.83 -50.00 43.81
#